data_AF-A0A4R8Z6U0-F1
#
_entry.id   AF-A0A4R8Z6U0-F1
#
_cell.length_a   1.000
_cell.length_b   1.000
_cell.length_c   1.000
_cell.angle_alpha   90.00
_cell.angle_beta   90.00
_cell.angle_gamma   90.00
#
_symmetry.space_group_name_H-M   'P 1'
#
loop_
_entity.id
_entity.type
_entity.pdbx_description
1 polymer ?
#
loop_
_entity_poly.entity_id
_entity_poly.type
_entity_poly.pdbx_seq_one_letter_code
_entity_poly.pdbx_strand_id
1 'polypeptide(L)'
;MINGFKEFIMRGNVIDLAVAVVIGTAFTALVTSIVTSIFNPLIASIFKADSLAKALPLTLPGGDKILFGAVIGALINFLLIAAVVYFLIVLPLNKLKEAQDRRRAAGVPSEVVADPTTELDLLTEIRDLLARNAAAAAPDRGPKH
;
A
#
# COMPACT_ATOMS: atom_id res chain seq x y z
N MET A 1 3.44 -3.39 -36.55
CA MET A 1 3.27 -2.46 -35.42
C MET A 1 2.34 -3.02 -34.34
N ILE A 2 1.12 -3.48 -34.69
CA ILE A 2 0.15 -4.03 -33.72
C ILE A 2 0.66 -5.30 -33.01
N ASN A 3 1.36 -6.19 -33.72
CA ASN A 3 1.96 -7.39 -33.10
C ASN A 3 3.09 -7.06 -32.11
N GLY A 4 3.97 -6.12 -32.45
CA GLY A 4 5.04 -5.66 -31.54
C GLY A 4 4.52 -4.91 -30.32
N PHE A 5 3.39 -4.20 -30.45
CA PHE A 5 2.71 -3.58 -29.31
C PHE A 5 2.08 -4.63 -28.38
N LYS A 6 1.46 -5.68 -28.96
CA LYS A 6 0.93 -6.81 -28.18
C LYS A 6 2.05 -7.54 -27.42
N GLU A 7 3.19 -7.80 -28.03
CA GLU A 7 4.37 -8.39 -27.36
C GLU A 7 4.97 -7.49 -26.28
N PHE A 8 4.92 -6.17 -26.47
CA PHE A 8 5.36 -5.21 -25.46
C PHE A 8 4.44 -5.19 -24.23
N ILE A 9 3.12 -5.16 -24.43
CA ILE A 9 2.13 -5.20 -23.35
C ILE A 9 2.13 -6.57 -22.67
N MET A 10 2.27 -7.67 -23.41
CA MET A 10 2.34 -9.03 -22.84
C MET A 10 3.54 -9.26 -21.93
N ARG A 11 4.49 -8.32 -21.86
CA ARG A 11 5.52 -8.30 -20.83
C ARG A 11 4.83 -7.99 -19.49
N GLY A 12 4.64 -9.01 -18.64
CA GLY A 12 3.83 -8.95 -17.41
C GLY A 12 4.06 -7.71 -16.53
N ASN A 13 5.32 -7.28 -16.39
CA ASN A 13 5.68 -6.06 -15.65
C ASN A 13 4.97 -4.77 -16.15
N VAL A 14 4.62 -4.68 -17.44
CA VAL A 14 3.94 -3.50 -18.03
C VAL A 14 2.44 -3.54 -17.72
N ILE A 15 1.81 -4.72 -17.77
CA ILE A 15 0.39 -4.89 -17.44
C ILE A 15 0.16 -4.59 -15.96
N ASP A 16 0.98 -5.15 -15.07
CA ASP A 16 0.81 -4.95 -13.63
C ASP A 16 0.99 -3.48 -13.25
N LEU A 17 1.97 -2.80 -13.85
CA LEU A 17 2.17 -1.36 -13.67
C LEU A 17 0.97 -0.57 -14.20
N ALA A 18 0.48 -0.88 -15.41
CA ALA A 18 -0.66 -0.19 -16.01
C ALA A 18 -1.93 -0.34 -15.15
N VAL A 19 -2.19 -1.55 -14.64
CA VAL A 19 -3.32 -1.82 -13.75
C VAL A 19 -3.17 -1.05 -12.44
N ALA A 20 -1.97 -1.04 -11.84
CA ALA A 20 -1.70 -0.28 -10.62
C ALA A 20 -1.99 1.21 -10.78
N VAL A 21 -1.59 1.82 -11.90
CA VAL A 21 -1.83 3.25 -12.18
C VAL A 21 -3.32 3.54 -12.41
N VAL A 22 -4.02 2.70 -13.19
CA VAL A 22 -5.46 2.87 -13.45
C VAL A 22 -6.28 2.74 -12.15
N ILE A 23 -5.99 1.73 -11.33
CA ILE A 23 -6.69 1.54 -10.05
C ILE A 23 -6.35 2.67 -9.09
N GLY A 24 -5.08 3.08 -8.99
CA GLY A 24 -4.64 4.15 -8.10
C GLY A 24 -5.31 5.49 -8.43
N THR A 25 -5.41 5.83 -9.71
CA THR A 25 -6.08 7.07 -10.15
C THR A 25 -7.59 7.04 -9.91
N ALA A 26 -8.26 5.94 -10.26
CA ALA A 26 -9.69 5.77 -10.03
C ALA A 26 -10.04 5.83 -8.53
N PHE A 27 -9.23 5.18 -7.69
CA PHE A 27 -9.42 5.20 -6.24
C PHE A 27 -9.18 6.59 -5.65
N THR A 28 -8.12 7.29 -6.07
CA THR A 28 -7.86 8.67 -5.65
C THR A 28 -9.04 9.58 -6.01
N ALA A 29 -9.63 9.41 -7.19
CA ALA A 29 -10.81 10.16 -7.59
C ALA A 29 -12.03 9.87 -6.70
N LEU A 30 -12.26 8.60 -6.35
CA LEU A 30 -13.33 8.20 -5.42
C LEU A 30 -13.15 8.82 -4.04
N VAL A 31 -11.95 8.71 -3.45
CA VAL A 31 -11.65 9.29 -2.14
C VAL A 31 -11.79 10.82 -2.20
N THR A 32 -11.26 11.45 -3.25
CA THR A 32 -11.40 12.89 -3.44
C THR A 32 -12.86 13.30 -3.51
N SER A 33 -13.71 12.57 -4.25
CA SER A 33 -15.15 12.86 -4.34
C SER A 33 -15.85 12.77 -2.97
N ILE A 34 -15.51 11.78 -2.15
CA ILE A 34 -16.04 11.64 -0.80
C ILE A 34 -15.61 12.82 0.08
N VAL A 35 -14.32 13.18 0.04
CA VAL A 35 -13.79 14.30 0.83
C VAL A 35 -14.41 15.62 0.38
N THR A 36 -14.52 15.87 -0.92
CA THR A 36 -15.09 17.11 -1.44
C THR A 36 -16.60 17.22 -1.25
N SER A 37 -17.33 16.10 -1.31
CA SER A 37 -18.79 16.11 -1.23
C SER A 37 -19.33 16.00 0.21
N ILE A 38 -18.58 15.37 1.11
CA ILE A 38 -19.03 15.14 2.50
C ILE A 38 -18.22 15.97 3.49
N PHE A 39 -16.88 15.89 3.43
CA PHE A 39 -16.04 16.52 4.45
C PHE A 39 -15.88 18.03 4.25
N ASN A 40 -15.68 18.50 3.02
CA ASN A 40 -15.57 19.93 2.73
C ASN A 40 -16.80 20.74 3.20
N PRO A 41 -18.06 20.35 2.94
CA PRO A 41 -19.22 21.09 3.45
C PRO A 41 -19.37 21.02 4.97
N LEU A 42 -19.01 19.89 5.61
CA LEU A 42 -19.01 19.79 7.08
C LEU A 42 -17.99 20.74 7.71
N ILE A 43 -16.78 20.81 7.14
CA ILE A 43 -15.74 21.71 7.62
C ILE A 43 -16.11 23.16 7.32
N ALA A 44 -16.62 23.46 6.12
CA ALA A 44 -17.14 24.78 5.76
C ALA A 44 -18.22 25.27 6.74
N SER A 45 -19.11 24.38 7.17
CA SER A 45 -20.14 24.66 8.17
C SER A 45 -19.56 24.99 9.55
N ILE A 46 -18.58 24.21 10.03
CA ILE A 46 -17.92 24.43 11.33
C ILE A 46 -17.15 25.75 11.35
N PHE A 47 -16.50 26.12 10.24
CA PHE A 47 -15.71 27.35 10.13
C PHE A 47 -16.51 28.56 9.62
N LYS A 48 -17.84 28.44 9.42
CA LYS A 48 -18.73 29.49 8.89
C LYS A 48 -18.19 30.16 7.60
N ALA A 49 -17.64 29.39 6.69
CA ALA A 49 -17.10 29.91 5.44
C ALA A 49 -17.36 28.97 4.28
N ASP A 50 -17.74 29.51 3.11
CA ASP A 50 -18.10 28.75 1.91
C ASP A 50 -17.01 27.77 1.42
N SER A 51 -15.77 27.95 1.87
CA SER A 51 -14.66 27.00 1.69
C SER A 51 -13.55 27.24 2.72
N LEU A 52 -12.72 26.24 2.98
CA LEU A 52 -11.49 26.38 3.79
C LEU A 52 -10.54 27.48 3.27
N ALA A 53 -10.58 27.78 1.96
CA ALA A 53 -9.83 28.89 1.37
C ALA A 53 -10.38 30.28 1.77
N LYS A 54 -11.65 30.35 2.16
CA LYS A 54 -12.34 31.55 2.69
C LYS A 54 -12.47 31.57 4.21
N ALA A 55 -12.19 30.45 4.90
CA ALA A 55 -12.36 30.29 6.35
C ALA A 55 -11.35 31.05 7.21
N LEU A 56 -10.20 31.42 6.63
CA LEU A 56 -9.19 32.25 7.26
C LEU A 56 -8.89 33.49 6.39
N PRO A 57 -9.81 34.47 6.31
CA PRO A 57 -9.47 35.76 5.75
C PRO A 57 -8.67 36.50 6.83
N LEU A 58 -7.35 36.29 6.87
CA LEU A 58 -6.47 37.25 7.53
C LEU A 58 -6.44 38.49 6.63
N THR A 59 -7.37 39.41 6.88
CA THR A 59 -7.32 40.75 6.31
C THR A 59 -6.13 41.48 6.90
N LEU A 60 -5.06 41.64 6.12
CA LEU A 60 -4.06 42.67 6.39
C LEU A 60 -4.67 44.05 6.11
N PRO A 61 -4.39 45.07 6.93
CA PRO A 61 -4.83 46.44 6.67
C PRO A 61 -4.03 46.98 5.48
N GLY A 62 -4.59 46.89 4.27
CA GLY A 62 -3.90 47.33 3.04
C GLY A 62 -4.50 46.92 1.70
N GLY A 63 -5.52 46.05 1.66
CA GLY A 63 -6.27 45.75 0.41
C GLY A 63 -5.72 44.60 -0.43
N ASP A 64 -4.49 44.13 -0.18
CA ASP A 64 -3.95 42.94 -0.84
C ASP A 64 -4.26 41.66 -0.04
N LYS A 65 -4.98 40.73 -0.68
CA LYS A 65 -5.32 39.41 -0.12
C LYS A 65 -4.20 38.42 -0.39
N ILE A 66 -3.31 38.18 0.58
CA ILE A 66 -2.43 37.02 0.53
C ILE A 66 -3.27 35.78 0.88
N LEU A 67 -3.47 34.90 -0.10
CA LEU A 67 -4.32 33.69 -0.03
C LEU A 67 -3.69 32.55 0.81
N PHE A 68 -3.16 32.84 2.01
CA PHE A 68 -2.64 31.81 2.93
C PHE A 68 -3.71 30.76 3.29
N GLY A 69 -4.99 31.16 3.29
CA GLY A 69 -6.12 30.25 3.51
C GLY A 69 -6.25 29.15 2.45
N ALA A 70 -5.84 29.41 1.20
CA ALA A 70 -5.91 28.40 0.13
C ALA A 70 -4.88 27.27 0.36
N VAL A 71 -3.69 27.62 0.84
CA VAL A 71 -2.63 26.64 1.16
C VAL A 71 -3.02 25.80 2.36
N ILE A 72 -3.54 26.44 3.42
CA ILE A 72 -4.02 25.74 4.62
C ILE A 72 -5.21 24.82 4.27
N GLY A 73 -6.13 25.28 3.43
CA GLY A 73 -7.25 24.47 2.96
C GLY A 73 -6.81 23.27 2.12
N ALA A 74 -5.81 23.45 1.23
CA ALA A 74 -5.22 22.36 0.47
C ALA A 74 -4.52 21.34 1.38
N LEU A 75 -3.82 21.82 2.42
CA LEU A 75 -3.16 20.96 3.40
C LEU A 75 -4.17 20.13 4.21
N ILE A 76 -5.25 20.74 4.67
CA ILE A 76 -6.33 20.05 5.40
C ILE A 76 -6.99 19.00 4.50
N ASN A 77 -7.28 19.34 3.24
CA ASN A 77 -7.85 18.40 2.28
C ASN A 77 -6.89 17.20 2.03
N PHE A 78 -5.60 17.46 1.87
CA PHE A 78 -4.59 16.41 1.74
C PHE A 78 -4.53 15.48 2.97
N LEU A 79 -4.56 16.04 4.18
CA LEU A 79 -4.60 15.29 5.44
C LEU A 79 -5.85 14.40 5.53
N LEU A 80 -7.01 14.88 5.08
CA LEU A 80 -8.25 14.08 5.07
C LEU A 80 -8.18 12.92 4.08
N ILE A 81 -7.72 13.18 2.85
CA ILE A 81 -7.53 12.11 1.86
C ILE A 81 -6.56 11.06 2.40
N ALA A 82 -5.42 11.50 2.95
CA ALA A 82 -4.43 10.62 3.57
C ALA A 82 -5.04 9.80 4.73
N ALA A 83 -5.85 10.41 5.58
CA ALA A 83 -6.53 9.72 6.68
C ALA A 83 -7.51 8.66 6.17
N VAL A 84 -8.33 8.97 5.15
CA VAL A 84 -9.28 8.01 4.56
C VAL A 84 -8.53 6.83 3.93
N VAL A 85 -7.48 7.10 3.14
CA VAL A 85 -6.63 6.06 2.53
C VAL A 85 -5.99 5.19 3.62
N TYR A 86 -5.46 5.81 4.67
CA TYR A 86 -4.84 5.09 5.77
C TYR A 86 -5.83 4.16 6.48
N PHE A 87 -7.01 4.65 6.85
CA PHE A 87 -8.00 3.86 7.58
C PHE A 87 -8.64 2.76 6.73
N LEU A 88 -8.90 3.01 5.44
CA LEU A 88 -9.57 2.03 4.56
C LEU A 88 -8.63 1.00 3.93
N ILE A 89 -7.35 1.35 3.70
CA ILE A 89 -6.41 0.47 3.00
C ILE A 89 -5.26 0.06 3.91
N VAL A 90 -4.50 1.03 4.44
CA VAL A 90 -3.25 0.74 5.14
C VAL A 90 -3.50 -0.02 6.44
N LEU A 91 -4.47 0.41 7.24
CA LEU A 91 -4.82 -0.20 8.52
C LEU A 91 -5.30 -1.66 8.38
N PRO A 92 -6.27 -2.00 7.49
CA PRO A 92 -6.66 -3.39 7.31
C PRO A 92 -5.55 -4.23 6.69
N LEU A 93 -4.79 -3.71 5.71
CA LEU A 93 -3.66 -4.45 5.14
C LEU A 93 -2.58 -4.75 6.19
N ASN A 94 -2.24 -3.78 7.04
CA ASN A 94 -1.29 -3.99 8.13
C ASN A 94 -1.82 -5.03 9.13
N LYS A 95 -3.11 -4.97 9.50
CA LYS A 95 -3.72 -5.96 10.39
C LYS A 95 -3.75 -7.37 9.80
N LEU A 96 -4.02 -7.50 8.50
CA LEU A 96 -4.01 -8.78 7.80
C LEU A 96 -2.59 -9.34 7.72
N LYS A 97 -1.60 -8.49 7.41
CA LYS A 97 -0.19 -8.88 7.38
C LYS A 97 0.30 -9.36 8.73
N GLU A 98 0.01 -8.62 9.81
CA GLU A 98 0.32 -9.06 11.18
C GLU A 98 -0.38 -10.37 11.54
N ALA A 99 -1.62 -10.58 11.10
CA ALA A 99 -2.34 -11.83 11.32
C ALA A 99 -1.71 -13.00 10.56
N GLN A 100 -1.24 -12.78 9.33
CA GLN A 100 -0.52 -13.77 8.53
C GLN A 100 0.85 -14.09 9.13
N ASP A 101 1.60 -13.07 9.56
CA ASP A 101 2.93 -13.24 10.16
C ASP A 101 2.84 -13.99 11.51
N ARG A 102 1.80 -13.72 12.32
CA ARG A 102 1.52 -14.50 13.54
C ARG A 102 1.16 -15.96 13.25
N ARG A 103 0.40 -16.22 12.18
CA ARG A 103 0.05 -17.60 11.76
C ARG A 103 1.26 -18.36 11.24
N ARG A 104 2.14 -17.68 10.48
CA ARG A 104 3.43 -18.21 10.02
C ARG A 104 4.37 -18.52 11.18
N ALA A 105 4.46 -17.62 12.18
CA ALA A 105 5.28 -17.83 13.38
C ALA A 105 4.75 -18.97 14.29
N ALA A 106 3.45 -19.28 14.22
CA ALA A 106 2.82 -20.36 14.98
C ALA A 106 2.88 -21.74 14.30
N GLY A 107 3.54 -21.86 13.14
CA GLY A 107 3.74 -23.14 12.45
C GLY A 107 2.46 -23.80 11.91
N VAL A 108 1.34 -23.05 11.83
CA VAL A 108 0.09 -23.56 11.25
C VAL A 108 0.22 -23.49 9.74
N PRO A 109 0.06 -24.61 9.00
CA PRO A 109 0.07 -24.58 7.53
C PRO A 109 -1.04 -23.64 7.05
N SER A 110 -0.68 -22.60 6.31
CA SER A 110 -1.66 -21.70 5.71
C SER A 110 -2.46 -22.45 4.66
N GLU A 111 -3.69 -22.82 5.00
CA GLU A 111 -4.66 -23.28 4.03
C GLU A 111 -5.21 -22.06 3.27
N VAL A 112 -5.00 -22.06 1.95
CA VAL A 112 -5.63 -21.18 0.94
C VAL A 112 -5.11 -19.73 0.87
N VAL A 113 -3.97 -19.54 0.22
CA VAL A 113 -3.88 -19.16 -1.21
C VAL A 113 -2.60 -19.84 -1.70
N ALA A 114 -2.59 -20.38 -2.91
CA ALA A 114 -1.37 -20.83 -3.55
C ALA A 114 -0.38 -19.66 -3.64
N ASP A 115 0.40 -19.44 -2.59
CA ASP A 115 1.71 -18.82 -2.70
C ASP A 115 2.50 -19.85 -3.52
N PRO A 116 2.90 -19.56 -4.76
CA PRO A 116 3.82 -20.44 -5.46
C PRO A 116 5.02 -20.50 -4.52
N THR A 117 5.25 -21.67 -3.89
CA THR A 117 6.36 -21.96 -2.97
C THR A 117 7.43 -20.91 -3.14
N THR A 118 7.49 -19.93 -2.21
CA THR A 118 8.29 -18.75 -2.48
C THR A 118 9.72 -19.23 -2.72
N GLU A 119 10.48 -18.55 -3.57
CA GLU A 119 11.84 -18.99 -3.88
C GLU A 119 12.65 -19.24 -2.59
N LEU A 120 12.35 -18.48 -1.53
CA LEU A 120 12.84 -18.67 -0.17
C LEU A 120 12.43 -20.00 0.48
N ASP A 121 11.17 -20.44 0.34
CA ASP A 121 10.70 -21.73 0.84
C ASP A 121 11.40 -22.89 0.12
N LEU A 122 11.49 -22.82 -1.22
CA LEU A 122 12.20 -23.82 -2.02
C LEU A 122 13.69 -23.86 -1.67
N LEU A 123 14.34 -22.71 -1.50
CA LEU A 123 15.73 -22.64 -1.08
C LEU A 123 15.94 -23.21 0.33
N THR A 124 14.98 -23.01 1.23
CA THR A 124 15.02 -23.59 2.58
C THR A 124 14.90 -25.11 2.51
N GLU A 125 13.98 -25.62 1.70
CA GLU A 125 13.80 -27.06 1.47
C GLU A 125 15.06 -27.69 0.82
N ILE A 126 15.63 -27.05 -0.19
CA ILE A 126 16.87 -27.49 -0.85
C ILE A 126 18.04 -27.49 0.14
N ARG A 127 18.18 -26.46 0.99
CA ARG A 127 19.21 -26.41 2.05
C ARG A 127 19.07 -27.59 2.99
N ASP A 128 17.85 -27.87 3.44
CA ASP A 128 17.58 -28.94 4.39
C ASP A 128 17.82 -30.33 3.77
N LEU A 129 17.45 -30.51 2.50
CA LEU A 129 17.76 -31.72 1.72
C LEU A 129 19.27 -31.90 1.52
N LEU A 130 20.01 -30.83 1.22
CA LEU A 130 21.47 -30.85 1.09
C LEU A 130 22.15 -31.16 2.42
N ALA A 131 21.68 -30.57 3.53
CA ALA A 131 22.20 -30.83 4.86
C ALA A 131 21.98 -32.30 5.27
N ARG A 132 20.80 -32.85 5.00
CA ARG A 132 20.49 -34.27 5.24
C ARG A 132 21.37 -35.20 4.41
N ASN A 133 21.56 -34.90 3.12
CA ASN A 133 22.42 -35.68 2.24
C ASN A 133 23.91 -35.59 2.63
N ALA A 134 24.39 -34.41 3.04
CA ALA A 134 25.74 -34.22 3.53
C ALA A 134 25.99 -34.99 4.85
N ALA A 135 25.01 -35.03 5.76
CA ALA A 135 25.09 -35.81 6.98
C ALA A 135 25.09 -37.32 6.72
N ALA A 136 24.32 -37.80 5.73
CA ALA A 136 24.32 -39.20 5.32
C ALA A 136 25.63 -39.63 4.62
N ALA A 137 26.37 -38.69 4.04
CA ALA A 137 27.66 -38.94 3.39
C ALA A 137 28.87 -38.89 4.35
N ALA A 138 28.68 -38.54 5.62
CA ALA A 138 29.74 -38.58 6.61
C ALA A 138 30.06 -40.05 6.96
N PRO A 139 31.26 -40.57 6.65
CA PRO A 139 31.59 -41.97 6.90
C PRO A 139 31.72 -42.21 8.40
N ASP A 140 31.10 -43.29 8.86
CA ASP A 140 31.19 -43.85 10.21
C ASP A 140 32.66 -44.03 10.61
N ARG A 141 33.21 -43.02 11.30
CA ARG A 141 34.50 -43.15 12.00
C ARG A 141 34.20 -43.78 13.35
N GLY A 142 33.94 -45.08 13.33
CA GLY A 142 33.82 -45.89 14.54
C GLY A 142 35.06 -45.74 15.45
N PRO A 143 34.88 -45.89 16.78
CA PRO A 143 35.95 -45.65 17.74
C PRO A 143 37.09 -46.64 17.51
N LYS A 144 38.30 -46.10 17.24
CA LYS A 144 39.53 -46.87 17.21
C LYS A 144 39.88 -47.27 18.65
N HIS A 145 39.58 -48.52 19.00
CA HIS A 145 40.18 -49.21 20.14
C HIS A 145 41.53 -49.80 19.74
#